data_AF-A0A7W0HEX6-F1
#
_entry.id   AF-A0A7W0HEX6-F1
#
_cell.length_a   1.000
_cell.length_b   1.000
_cell.length_c   1.000
_cell.angle_alpha   90.00
_cell.angle_beta   90.00
_cell.angle_gamma   90.00
#
_symmetry.space_group_name_H-M   'P 1'
#
loop_
_entity.id
_entity.type
_entity.pdbx_description
1 polymer ?
#
loop_
_entity_poly.entity_id
_entity_poly.type
_entity_poly.pdbx_seq_one_letter_code
_entity_poly.pdbx_strand_id
1 'polypeptide(L)'
;MTTLSVATLDRASDMLVPPAPATLEETGLGADQIVQLLMKALYTGETTGLVLAERLIAVRGAGGTGTAGYRYALTDAGRDRTRHFLDANQYTGPAPVPLATYVATMKALRAARPFVDREQIGRGFSHLVVADSLLEQLGPAINAGKAVFLYGAPGNGKTVIAEGMGRTLGGDMFVPHAIDVDGQTMTMFDPINHDSVEGEEDLTSIITSAPRDRRWVKIRRPVVTVGGELTLDMLDLTFNPTAKFCEAPIQLKANGGVFLVDDFGRQRIRPEELLNRW
;
A
#
# COMPACT_ATOMS: atom_id res chain seq x y z
N MET A 1 24.81 -37.85 -17.68
CA MET A 1 24.81 -37.23 -16.34
C MET A 1 24.92 -35.74 -16.56
N THR A 2 23.79 -35.06 -16.64
CA THR A 2 23.72 -33.61 -16.86
C THR A 2 22.86 -33.05 -15.75
N THR A 3 23.50 -32.29 -14.88
CA THR A 3 22.94 -31.60 -13.73
C THR A 3 21.84 -30.64 -14.17
N LEU A 4 20.59 -30.94 -13.82
CA LEU A 4 19.48 -29.99 -13.85
C LEU A 4 19.73 -28.94 -12.76
N SER A 5 20.06 -27.72 -13.17
CA SER A 5 20.18 -26.59 -12.26
C SER A 5 18.82 -26.24 -11.68
N VAL A 6 18.71 -26.34 -10.37
CA VAL A 6 17.59 -25.84 -9.55
C VAL A 6 17.62 -24.31 -9.58
N ALA A 7 17.11 -23.71 -10.65
CA ALA A 7 17.10 -22.24 -10.83
C ALA A 7 16.05 -21.78 -11.86
N THR A 8 14.79 -22.23 -11.77
CA THR A 8 13.64 -21.55 -12.41
C THR A 8 12.29 -22.07 -11.89
N LEU A 9 12.15 -22.17 -10.57
CA LEU A 9 10.83 -22.15 -9.92
C LEU A 9 10.63 -20.76 -9.33
N ASP A 10 10.80 -19.75 -10.18
CA ASP A 10 10.24 -18.44 -9.91
C ASP A 10 8.74 -18.59 -10.14
N ARG A 11 8.06 -19.11 -9.11
CA ARG A 11 6.61 -19.09 -9.06
C ARG A 11 6.24 -17.61 -9.02
N ALA A 12 5.88 -17.09 -10.19
CA ALA A 12 4.70 -16.25 -10.33
C ALA A 12 3.57 -16.95 -9.56
N SER A 13 3.57 -16.77 -8.24
CA SER A 13 2.40 -16.94 -7.42
C SER A 13 1.38 -16.01 -8.06
N ASP A 14 0.15 -16.49 -8.23
CA ASP A 14 -1.01 -15.70 -8.64
C ASP A 14 -1.17 -14.50 -7.67
N MET A 15 -0.30 -13.52 -7.82
CA MET A 15 -0.38 -12.27 -7.11
C MET A 15 -1.64 -11.64 -7.65
N LEU A 16 -2.61 -11.40 -6.78
CA LEU A 16 -3.87 -10.79 -7.15
C LEU A 16 -3.59 -9.35 -7.61
N VAL A 17 -3.27 -9.19 -8.89
CA VAL A 17 -3.02 -7.89 -9.52
C VAL A 17 -4.37 -7.20 -9.68
N PRO A 18 -4.58 -6.03 -9.06
CA PRO A 18 -5.79 -5.26 -9.27
C PRO A 18 -5.90 -4.86 -10.75
N PRO A 19 -6.98 -5.23 -11.46
CA PRO A 19 -7.14 -4.88 -12.86
C PRO A 19 -7.34 -3.37 -13.00
N ALA A 20 -6.76 -2.76 -14.03
CA ALA A 20 -7.03 -1.36 -14.34
C ALA A 20 -8.51 -1.18 -14.72
N PRO A 21 -9.19 -0.15 -14.18
CA PRO A 21 -10.55 0.18 -14.60
C PRO A 21 -10.55 0.58 -16.09
N ALA A 22 -11.44 0.01 -16.88
CA ALA A 22 -11.60 0.29 -18.30
C ALA A 22 -12.47 1.53 -18.57
N THR A 23 -13.31 1.90 -17.59
CA THR A 23 -14.26 3.02 -17.66
C THR A 23 -14.16 3.92 -16.42
N LEU A 24 -14.71 5.14 -16.50
CA LEU A 24 -14.75 6.04 -15.34
C LEU A 24 -15.65 5.47 -14.24
N GLU A 25 -16.73 4.81 -14.62
CA GLU A 25 -17.68 4.15 -13.72
C GLU A 25 -17.00 3.03 -12.93
N GLU A 26 -16.15 2.22 -13.58
CA GLU A 26 -15.38 1.16 -12.92
C GLU A 26 -14.35 1.67 -11.91
N THR A 27 -13.96 2.95 -11.97
CA THR A 27 -13.12 3.53 -10.92
C THR A 27 -13.84 3.53 -9.56
N GLY A 28 -15.17 3.58 -9.58
CA GLY A 28 -16.04 3.75 -8.41
C GLY A 28 -15.99 5.14 -7.80
N LEU A 29 -15.39 6.14 -8.48
CA LEU A 29 -15.31 7.52 -8.02
C LEU A 29 -16.36 8.39 -8.71
N GLY A 30 -16.79 9.44 -8.01
CA GLY A 30 -17.69 10.44 -8.60
C GLY A 30 -17.00 11.26 -9.69
N ALA A 31 -17.73 11.64 -10.74
CA ALA A 31 -17.19 12.43 -11.85
C ALA A 31 -16.56 13.76 -11.38
N ASP A 32 -17.16 14.42 -10.39
CA ASP A 32 -16.61 15.65 -9.81
C ASP A 32 -15.25 15.41 -9.15
N GLN A 33 -15.08 14.31 -8.42
CA GLN A 33 -13.80 13.94 -7.78
C GLN A 33 -12.70 13.71 -8.82
N ILE A 34 -13.03 13.04 -9.93
CA ILE A 34 -12.10 12.83 -11.05
C ILE A 34 -11.68 14.17 -11.67
N VAL A 35 -12.65 15.07 -11.91
CA VAL A 35 -12.38 16.42 -12.41
C VAL A 35 -11.48 17.19 -11.45
N GLN A 36 -11.76 17.15 -10.14
CA GLN A 36 -10.94 17.80 -9.12
C GLN A 36 -9.48 17.30 -9.16
N LEU A 37 -9.28 15.97 -9.17
CA LEU A 37 -7.95 15.36 -9.20
C LEU A 37 -7.17 15.77 -10.46
N LEU A 38 -7.82 15.74 -11.61
CA LEU A 38 -7.19 16.13 -12.87
C LEU A 38 -6.84 17.62 -12.88
N MET A 39 -7.74 18.48 -12.39
CA MET A 39 -7.49 19.91 -12.27
C MET A 39 -6.32 20.19 -11.32
N LYS A 40 -6.19 19.46 -10.21
CA LYS A 40 -5.05 19.56 -9.29
C LYS A 40 -3.74 19.09 -9.96
N ALA A 41 -3.76 17.97 -10.68
CA ALA A 41 -2.59 17.47 -11.41
C ALA A 41 -2.07 18.50 -12.45
N LEU A 42 -2.98 19.10 -13.22
CA LEU A 42 -2.65 20.17 -14.19
C LEU A 42 -2.21 21.48 -13.54
N TYR A 43 -2.58 21.71 -12.28
CA TYR A 43 -2.12 22.88 -11.53
C TYR A 43 -0.67 22.71 -11.05
N THR A 44 -0.29 21.48 -10.69
CA THR A 44 1.08 21.12 -10.27
C THR A 44 2.06 20.86 -11.42
N GLY A 45 1.59 20.63 -12.66
CA GLY A 45 2.45 20.41 -13.84
C GLY A 45 1.73 20.40 -15.19
N GLU A 46 2.47 20.32 -16.30
CA GLU A 46 1.91 20.16 -17.65
C GLU A 46 1.63 18.68 -17.92
N THR A 47 0.38 18.21 -17.74
CA THR A 47 0.00 16.83 -18.11
C THR A 47 -0.43 16.76 -19.57
N THR A 48 0.00 15.74 -20.29
CA THR A 48 -0.52 15.36 -21.62
C THR A 48 -1.83 14.58 -21.45
N GLY A 49 -2.98 15.27 -21.46
CA GLY A 49 -4.29 14.65 -21.27
C GLY A 49 -5.29 15.02 -22.37
N LEU A 50 -5.58 14.09 -23.28
CA LEU A 50 -6.51 14.26 -24.42
C LEU A 50 -8.01 14.24 -24.05
N VAL A 51 -8.39 14.43 -22.78
CA VAL A 51 -9.77 14.17 -22.29
C VAL A 51 -10.51 15.43 -21.78
N LEU A 52 -9.87 16.60 -21.71
CA LEU A 52 -10.53 17.83 -21.20
C LEU A 52 -10.76 18.93 -22.24
N ALA A 53 -11.07 18.56 -23.47
CA ALA A 53 -11.21 19.51 -24.56
C ALA A 53 -12.41 20.47 -24.48
N GLU A 54 -13.33 20.35 -23.52
CA GLU A 54 -14.60 21.08 -23.68
C GLU A 54 -14.68 22.47 -23.04
N ARG A 55 -14.22 22.78 -21.80
CA ARG A 55 -14.44 24.15 -21.26
C ARG A 55 -13.43 24.76 -20.26
N LEU A 56 -12.36 24.08 -19.84
CA LEU A 56 -11.51 24.57 -18.73
C LEU A 56 -9.99 24.55 -18.99
N ILE A 57 -9.58 24.19 -20.20
CA ILE A 57 -8.17 24.05 -20.57
C ILE A 57 -7.86 24.90 -21.79
N ALA A 58 -6.76 25.64 -21.74
CA ALA A 58 -6.16 26.28 -22.90
C ALA A 58 -5.09 25.36 -23.51
N VAL A 59 -5.13 25.18 -24.83
CA VAL A 59 -4.07 24.51 -25.58
C VAL A 59 -2.88 25.47 -25.67
N ARG A 60 -1.74 25.12 -25.08
CA ARG A 60 -0.54 25.99 -25.05
C ARG A 60 0.43 25.78 -26.22
N GLY A 61 0.19 24.79 -27.07
CA GLY A 61 0.95 24.57 -28.30
C GLY A 61 0.96 23.10 -28.74
N ALA A 62 1.28 22.90 -30.01
CA ALA A 62 1.53 21.59 -30.61
C ALA A 62 3.04 21.43 -30.82
N GLY A 63 3.67 20.51 -30.08
CA GLY A 63 5.05 20.09 -30.32
C GLY A 63 5.08 18.74 -31.02
N GLY A 64 5.45 18.71 -32.31
CA GLY A 64 5.60 17.48 -33.10
C GLY A 64 4.40 17.14 -34.01
N THR A 65 4.60 16.19 -34.91
CA THR A 65 3.58 15.68 -35.84
C THR A 65 2.61 14.73 -35.14
N GLY A 66 1.38 15.19 -34.86
CA GLY A 66 0.28 14.36 -34.35
C GLY A 66 -0.42 14.90 -33.09
N THR A 67 -1.55 14.30 -32.71
CA THR A 67 -2.33 14.63 -31.50
C THR A 67 -1.57 14.39 -30.18
N ALA A 68 -0.43 13.71 -30.24
CA ALA A 68 0.49 13.47 -29.12
C ALA A 68 1.29 14.70 -28.67
N GLY A 69 1.22 15.82 -29.41
CA GLY A 69 1.99 17.04 -29.14
C GLY A 69 1.27 18.12 -28.33
N TYR A 70 0.01 17.91 -27.93
CA TYR A 70 -0.77 18.94 -27.24
C TYR A 70 -0.38 19.06 -25.77
N ARG A 71 0.11 20.24 -25.40
CA ARG A 71 0.30 20.63 -24.00
C ARG A 71 -0.92 21.38 -23.51
N TYR A 72 -1.48 20.89 -22.41
CA TYR A 72 -2.69 21.41 -21.80
C TYR A 72 -2.32 22.21 -20.57
N ALA A 73 -2.91 23.40 -20.42
CA ALA A 73 -2.77 24.20 -19.21
C ALA A 73 -4.13 24.75 -18.77
N LEU A 74 -4.30 24.92 -17.46
CA LEU A 74 -5.48 25.57 -16.92
C LEU A 74 -5.57 27.02 -17.40
N THR A 75 -6.79 27.43 -17.75
CA THR A 75 -7.17 28.84 -17.89
C THR A 75 -7.11 29.54 -16.52
N ASP A 76 -7.21 30.87 -16.48
CA ASP A 76 -7.24 31.60 -15.20
C ASP A 76 -8.44 31.17 -14.34
N ALA A 77 -9.63 31.05 -14.95
CA ALA A 77 -10.81 30.51 -14.27
C ALA A 77 -10.60 29.05 -13.79
N GLY A 78 -9.88 28.24 -14.57
CA GLY A 78 -9.49 26.89 -14.17
C GLY A 78 -8.55 26.90 -12.95
N ARG A 79 -7.55 27.79 -12.93
CA ARG A 79 -6.65 27.96 -11.78
C ARG A 79 -7.40 28.40 -10.54
N ASP A 80 -8.29 29.39 -10.66
CA ASP A 80 -9.11 29.88 -9.56
C ASP A 80 -9.96 28.76 -8.97
N ARG A 81 -10.64 27.98 -9.83
CA ARG A 81 -11.43 26.82 -9.40
C ARG A 81 -10.56 25.74 -8.74
N THR A 82 -9.36 25.46 -9.26
CA THR A 82 -8.45 24.50 -8.62
C THR A 82 -8.01 24.96 -7.23
N ARG A 83 -7.79 26.27 -6.99
CA ARG A 83 -7.47 26.78 -5.65
C ARG A 83 -8.58 26.46 -4.65
N HIS A 84 -9.85 26.60 -5.03
CA HIS A 84 -10.98 26.20 -4.18
C HIS A 84 -10.96 24.70 -3.84
N PHE A 85 -10.58 23.84 -4.80
CA PHE A 85 -10.45 22.41 -4.53
C PHE A 85 -9.27 22.07 -3.62
N LEU A 86 -8.14 22.77 -3.76
CA LEU A 86 -6.98 22.64 -2.87
C LEU A 86 -7.27 23.18 -1.47
N ASP A 87 -8.10 24.21 -1.36
CA ASP A 87 -8.61 24.71 -0.09
C ASP A 87 -9.54 23.72 0.61
N ALA A 88 -10.18 22.80 -0.11
CA ALA A 88 -10.96 21.73 0.50
C ALA A 88 -10.10 20.49 0.83
N ASN A 89 -9.17 20.12 -0.05
CA ASN A 89 -8.35 18.92 0.05
C ASN A 89 -7.08 19.06 -0.83
N GLN A 90 -5.88 18.91 -0.26
CA GLN A 90 -4.61 19.10 -0.99
C GLN A 90 -4.05 17.83 -1.62
N TYR A 91 -4.77 16.71 -1.61
CA TYR A 91 -4.31 15.47 -2.21
C TYR A 91 -4.17 15.61 -3.74
N THR A 92 -2.97 15.32 -4.25
CA THR A 92 -2.62 15.36 -5.68
C THR A 92 -2.05 14.03 -6.19
N GLY A 93 -2.17 12.95 -5.41
CA GLY A 93 -1.70 11.63 -5.80
C GLY A 93 -2.63 10.93 -6.80
N PRO A 94 -2.34 9.66 -7.14
CA PRO A 94 -3.22 8.83 -7.96
C PRO A 94 -4.63 8.74 -7.40
N ALA A 95 -5.62 8.55 -8.27
CA ALA A 95 -7.01 8.51 -7.87
C ALA A 95 -7.23 7.49 -6.72
N PRO A 96 -7.93 7.87 -5.64
CA PRO A 96 -8.11 6.98 -4.51
C PRO A 96 -8.97 5.76 -4.91
N VAL A 97 -8.77 4.65 -4.22
CA VAL A 97 -9.55 3.42 -4.42
C VAL A 97 -10.73 3.42 -3.45
N PRO A 98 -11.98 3.19 -3.89
CA PRO A 98 -13.11 3.09 -2.97
C PRO A 98 -12.89 2.05 -1.87
N LEU A 99 -13.31 2.37 -0.64
CA LEU A 99 -13.15 1.48 0.52
C LEU A 99 -13.72 0.07 0.25
N ALA A 100 -14.87 -0.03 -0.40
CA ALA A 100 -15.48 -1.31 -0.76
C ALA A 100 -14.56 -2.16 -1.65
N THR A 101 -13.91 -1.54 -2.64
CA THR A 101 -12.94 -2.19 -3.52
C THR A 101 -11.71 -2.63 -2.74
N TYR A 102 -11.15 -1.77 -1.88
CA TYR A 102 -10.04 -2.13 -1.00
C TYR A 102 -10.37 -3.35 -0.12
N VAL A 103 -11.53 -3.34 0.54
CA VAL A 103 -11.99 -4.43 1.41
C VAL A 103 -12.15 -5.73 0.61
N ALA A 104 -12.72 -5.67 -0.59
CA ALA A 104 -12.86 -6.84 -1.45
C ALA A 104 -11.50 -7.44 -1.84
N THR A 105 -10.55 -6.59 -2.26
CA THR A 105 -9.18 -7.01 -2.59
C THR A 105 -8.47 -7.65 -1.40
N MET A 106 -8.57 -7.05 -0.20
CA MET A 106 -7.93 -7.60 1.00
C MET A 106 -8.56 -8.94 1.43
N LYS A 107 -9.87 -9.11 1.27
CA LYS A 107 -10.54 -10.40 1.50
C LYS A 107 -10.06 -11.48 0.54
N ALA A 108 -9.95 -11.14 -0.75
CA ALA A 108 -9.42 -12.05 -1.76
C ALA A 108 -7.96 -12.40 -1.50
N LEU A 109 -7.11 -11.42 -1.14
CA LEU A 109 -5.72 -11.64 -0.76
C LEU A 109 -5.59 -12.58 0.46
N ARG A 110 -6.46 -12.41 1.47
CA ARG A 110 -6.51 -13.31 2.63
C ARG A 110 -6.93 -14.73 2.25
N ALA A 111 -7.91 -14.87 1.36
CA ALA A 111 -8.40 -16.18 0.91
C ALA A 111 -7.38 -16.92 0.04
N ALA A 112 -6.58 -16.20 -0.75
CA ALA A 112 -5.51 -16.74 -1.58
C ALA A 112 -4.20 -17.00 -0.82
N ARG A 113 -4.16 -16.76 0.50
CA ARG A 113 -2.94 -16.90 1.30
C ARG A 113 -2.46 -18.35 1.31
N PRO A 114 -1.23 -18.64 0.83
CA PRO A 114 -0.70 -20.00 0.82
C PRO A 114 -0.40 -20.49 2.24
N PHE A 115 -0.42 -21.81 2.41
CA PHE A 115 0.07 -22.46 3.61
C PHE A 115 1.59 -22.27 3.72
N VAL A 116 2.05 -21.79 4.87
CA VAL A 116 3.47 -21.62 5.18
C VAL A 116 3.98 -22.94 5.77
N ASP A 117 4.81 -23.64 5.01
CA ASP A 117 5.41 -24.90 5.44
C ASP A 117 6.68 -24.71 6.28
N ARG A 118 7.23 -25.83 6.79
CA ARG A 118 8.45 -25.83 7.62
C ARG A 118 9.66 -25.27 6.88
N GLU A 119 9.75 -25.49 5.58
CA GLU A 119 10.86 -24.99 4.77
C GLU A 119 10.80 -23.46 4.66
N GLN A 120 9.61 -22.90 4.40
CA GLN A 120 9.40 -21.47 4.34
C GLN A 120 9.64 -20.77 5.68
N ILE A 121 9.22 -21.40 6.80
CA ILE A 121 9.57 -20.95 8.14
C ILE A 121 11.10 -20.96 8.31
N GLY A 122 11.78 -22.07 8.02
CA GLY A 122 13.22 -22.17 8.12
C GLY A 122 13.97 -21.10 7.30
N ARG A 123 13.50 -20.80 6.09
CA ARG A 123 14.05 -19.73 5.25
C ARG A 123 13.87 -18.35 5.89
N GLY A 124 12.68 -18.03 6.38
CA GLY A 124 12.38 -16.75 7.03
C GLY A 124 13.24 -16.52 8.28
N PHE A 125 13.54 -17.57 9.05
CA PHE A 125 14.37 -17.53 10.25
C PHE A 125 15.86 -17.85 10.01
N SER A 126 16.29 -18.09 8.77
CA SER A 126 17.66 -18.56 8.45
C SER A 126 18.80 -17.65 8.90
N HIS A 127 18.51 -16.37 9.13
CA HIS A 127 19.45 -15.36 9.62
C HIS A 127 19.55 -15.35 11.16
N LEU A 128 18.79 -16.20 11.85
CA LEU A 128 18.69 -16.28 13.31
C LEU A 128 18.98 -17.70 13.80
N VAL A 129 19.68 -17.78 14.93
CA VAL A 129 19.88 -19.05 15.64
C VAL A 129 18.67 -19.25 16.54
N VAL A 130 17.70 -20.04 16.07
CA VAL A 130 16.44 -20.33 16.77
C VAL A 130 16.31 -21.83 17.00
N ALA A 131 15.83 -22.23 18.17
CA ALA A 131 15.58 -23.63 18.48
C ALA A 131 14.43 -24.18 17.60
N ASP A 132 14.57 -25.40 17.09
CA ASP A 132 13.54 -26.06 16.26
C ASP A 132 12.17 -26.12 16.94
N SER A 133 12.15 -26.28 18.26
CA SER A 133 10.91 -26.30 19.04
C SER A 133 10.15 -24.97 19.00
N LEU A 134 10.84 -23.83 18.86
CA LEU A 134 10.19 -22.53 18.69
C LEU A 134 9.62 -22.39 17.28
N LEU A 135 10.32 -22.86 16.25
CA LEU A 135 9.82 -22.86 14.87
C LEU A 135 8.56 -23.73 14.74
N GLU A 136 8.53 -24.87 15.45
CA GLU A 136 7.36 -25.76 15.52
C GLU A 136 6.14 -25.11 16.19
N GLN A 137 6.35 -24.18 17.13
CA GLN A 137 5.27 -23.40 17.75
C GLN A 137 4.82 -22.22 16.89
N LEU A 138 5.76 -21.54 16.24
CA LEU A 138 5.48 -20.36 15.41
C LEU A 138 4.73 -20.73 14.12
N GLY A 139 5.03 -21.87 13.51
CA GLY A 139 4.41 -22.29 12.25
C GLY A 139 2.87 -22.33 12.28
N PRO A 140 2.25 -23.04 13.24
CA PRO A 140 0.80 -23.03 13.42
C PRO A 140 0.24 -21.62 13.67
N ALA A 141 0.94 -20.80 14.45
CA ALA A 141 0.49 -19.45 14.79
C ALA A 141 0.49 -18.51 13.56
N ILE A 142 1.56 -18.58 12.74
CA ILE A 142 1.66 -17.85 11.47
C ILE A 142 0.51 -18.25 10.55
N ASN A 143 0.32 -19.55 10.32
CA ASN A 143 -0.75 -20.06 9.45
C ASN A 143 -2.15 -19.71 9.94
N ALA A 144 -2.37 -19.72 11.27
CA ALA A 144 -3.65 -19.33 11.85
C ALA A 144 -3.97 -17.84 11.67
N GLY A 145 -2.97 -16.99 11.39
CA GLY A 145 -3.15 -15.54 11.26
C GLY A 145 -3.67 -14.89 12.53
N LYS A 146 -3.36 -15.49 13.69
CA LYS A 146 -3.77 -14.99 15.01
C LYS A 146 -2.65 -14.12 15.61
N ALA A 147 -3.03 -13.25 16.54
CA ALA A 147 -2.07 -12.51 17.35
C ALA A 147 -1.17 -13.49 18.14
N VAL A 148 0.12 -13.16 18.23
CA VAL A 148 1.13 -13.93 18.95
C VAL A 148 1.77 -13.05 20.01
N PHE A 149 1.86 -13.56 21.24
CA PHE A 149 2.59 -12.92 22.32
C PHE A 149 3.94 -13.60 22.52
N LEU A 150 5.02 -12.87 22.31
CA LEU A 150 6.38 -13.33 22.57
C LEU A 150 6.83 -12.80 23.94
N TYR A 151 7.05 -13.70 24.90
CA TYR A 151 7.48 -13.35 26.26
C TYR A 151 8.82 -14.01 26.63
N GLY A 152 9.56 -13.40 27.55
CA GLY A 152 10.85 -13.91 28.04
C GLY A 152 11.73 -12.81 28.61
N ALA A 153 12.93 -13.14 29.09
CA ALA A 153 13.88 -12.15 29.59
C ALA A 153 14.30 -11.12 28.51
N PRO A 154 14.66 -9.88 28.90
CA PRO A 154 15.26 -8.90 27.98
C PRO A 154 16.50 -9.49 27.29
N GLY A 155 16.73 -9.14 26.02
CA GLY A 155 17.90 -9.62 25.26
C GLY A 155 17.73 -10.97 24.55
N ASN A 156 16.61 -11.69 24.74
CA ASN A 156 16.34 -12.97 24.06
C ASN A 156 15.87 -12.85 22.59
N GLY A 157 16.11 -11.70 21.94
CA GLY A 157 15.81 -11.54 20.51
C GLY A 157 14.33 -11.54 20.12
N LYS A 158 13.40 -11.14 21.01
CA LYS A 158 11.95 -11.08 20.72
C LYS A 158 11.62 -10.25 19.49
N THR A 159 12.18 -9.03 19.40
CA THR A 159 12.04 -8.14 18.25
C THR A 159 12.51 -8.81 16.98
N VAL A 160 13.65 -9.50 17.05
CA VAL A 160 14.25 -10.18 15.91
C VAL A 160 13.43 -11.40 15.46
N ILE A 161 12.84 -12.14 16.40
CA ILE A 161 11.90 -13.23 16.10
C ILE A 161 10.67 -12.69 15.37
N ALA A 162 10.12 -11.55 15.82
CA ALA A 162 8.96 -10.93 15.18
C ALA A 162 9.26 -10.39 13.78
N GLU A 163 10.44 -9.82 13.56
CA GLU A 163 10.92 -9.47 12.21
C GLU A 163 11.04 -10.72 11.31
N GLY A 164 11.55 -11.82 11.87
CA GLY A 164 11.61 -13.12 11.20
C GLY A 164 10.22 -13.62 10.75
N MET A 165 9.18 -13.43 11.57
CA MET A 165 7.80 -13.76 11.19
C MET A 165 7.33 -12.97 9.96
N GLY A 166 7.71 -11.69 9.86
CA GLY A 166 7.41 -10.85 8.69
C GLY A 166 8.04 -11.39 7.41
N ARG A 167 9.30 -11.82 7.49
CA ARG A 167 10.03 -12.44 6.37
C ARG A 167 9.45 -13.80 5.98
N THR A 168 8.96 -14.57 6.96
CA THR A 168 8.34 -15.88 6.72
C THR A 168 7.05 -15.78 5.90
N LEU A 169 6.24 -14.74 6.10
CA LEU A 169 5.05 -14.51 5.27
C LEU A 169 5.45 -14.34 3.80
N GLY A 170 6.52 -13.56 3.57
CA GLY A 170 7.15 -13.37 2.27
C GLY A 170 6.21 -12.85 1.17
N GLY A 171 6.82 -12.65 0.00
CA GLY A 171 6.12 -12.22 -1.20
C GLY A 171 5.70 -10.75 -1.19
N ASP A 172 5.15 -10.36 -2.34
CA ASP A 172 4.71 -9.01 -2.61
C ASP A 172 3.18 -8.90 -2.49
N MET A 173 2.70 -7.68 -2.29
CA MET A 173 1.28 -7.37 -2.34
C MET A 173 1.05 -5.98 -2.94
N PHE A 174 -0.20 -5.66 -3.26
CA PHE A 174 -0.59 -4.34 -3.70
C PHE A 174 -1.26 -3.56 -2.57
N VAL A 175 -0.83 -2.32 -2.39
CA VAL A 175 -1.45 -1.34 -1.50
C VAL A 175 -1.86 -0.12 -2.33
N PRO A 176 -3.05 0.47 -2.14
CA PRO A 176 -3.41 1.67 -2.87
C PRO A 176 -2.60 2.88 -2.37
N HIS A 177 -2.39 3.87 -3.22
CA HIS A 177 -1.84 5.16 -2.77
C HIS A 177 -2.75 5.82 -1.74
N ALA A 178 -4.05 5.81 -1.99
CA ALA A 178 -5.07 6.33 -1.10
C ALA A 178 -6.38 5.55 -1.27
N ILE A 179 -7.22 5.63 -0.24
CA ILE A 179 -8.55 5.03 -0.17
C ILE A 179 -9.57 6.17 -0.12
N ASP A 180 -10.69 6.01 -0.84
CA ASP A 180 -11.84 6.89 -0.74
C ASP A 180 -12.84 6.32 0.27
N VAL A 181 -13.20 7.13 1.25
CA VAL A 181 -14.20 6.83 2.27
C VAL A 181 -15.26 7.92 2.22
N ASP A 182 -16.35 7.66 1.52
CA ASP A 182 -17.47 8.61 1.33
C ASP A 182 -17.02 9.99 0.82
N GLY A 183 -16.11 10.01 -0.16
CA GLY A 183 -15.54 11.24 -0.74
C GLY A 183 -14.40 11.87 0.07
N GLN A 184 -14.07 11.33 1.26
CA GLN A 184 -12.88 11.71 2.00
C GLN A 184 -11.70 10.87 1.55
N THR A 185 -10.58 11.53 1.27
CA THR A 185 -9.33 10.86 0.89
C THR A 185 -8.56 10.45 2.15
N MET A 186 -8.20 9.17 2.25
CA MET A 186 -7.31 8.63 3.26
C MET A 186 -6.06 8.07 2.60
N THR A 187 -4.88 8.65 2.85
CA THR A 187 -3.63 8.12 2.30
C THR A 187 -3.26 6.80 2.95
N MET A 188 -2.78 5.85 2.16
CA MET A 188 -2.51 4.48 2.60
C MET A 188 -1.04 4.11 2.36
N PHE A 189 -0.55 4.29 1.13
CA PHE A 189 0.87 4.11 0.84
C PHE A 189 1.71 5.15 1.60
N ASP A 190 2.81 4.68 2.16
CA ASP A 190 3.71 5.45 3.01
C ASP A 190 5.13 4.94 2.76
N PRO A 191 6.01 5.73 2.13
CA PRO A 191 7.35 5.30 1.76
C PRO A 191 8.27 5.02 2.97
N ILE A 192 7.87 5.41 4.18
CA ILE A 192 8.61 5.05 5.41
C ILE A 192 8.29 3.61 5.82
N ASN A 193 7.04 3.18 5.64
CA ASN A 193 6.53 1.88 6.12
C ASN A 193 6.37 0.83 5.00
N HIS A 194 6.45 1.24 3.74
CA HIS A 194 6.19 0.39 2.59
C HIS A 194 7.37 0.42 1.60
N ASP A 195 8.03 -0.73 1.46
CA ASP A 195 9.09 -0.94 0.47
C ASP A 195 8.48 -1.23 -0.90
N SER A 196 8.47 -0.23 -1.79
CA SER A 196 8.02 -0.39 -3.18
C SER A 196 9.00 -1.24 -4.00
N VAL A 197 8.46 -2.14 -4.81
CA VAL A 197 9.23 -3.01 -5.74
C VAL A 197 9.01 -2.64 -7.21
N GLU A 198 8.30 -1.55 -7.50
CA GLU A 198 7.94 -1.18 -8.88
C GLU A 198 9.15 -0.82 -9.77
N GLY A 199 10.28 -0.42 -9.18
CA GLY A 199 11.50 -0.08 -9.91
C GLY A 199 12.37 -1.27 -10.32
N GLU A 200 12.12 -2.47 -9.80
CA GLU A 200 12.92 -3.67 -10.09
C GLU A 200 12.43 -4.39 -11.38
N GLU A 201 11.16 -4.19 -11.78
CA GLU A 201 10.52 -4.85 -12.93
C GLU A 201 10.84 -4.17 -14.29
N ASP A 202 10.96 -2.84 -14.33
CA ASP A 202 11.19 -2.07 -15.57
C ASP A 202 12.52 -2.40 -16.27
N LEU A 203 13.48 -3.01 -15.58
CA LEU A 203 14.78 -3.40 -16.15
C LEU A 203 14.79 -4.79 -16.79
N THR A 204 13.79 -5.63 -16.52
CA THR A 204 13.86 -7.07 -16.85
C THR A 204 12.80 -7.56 -17.85
N SER A 205 11.71 -6.80 -18.09
CA SER A 205 10.64 -7.24 -18.99
C SER A 205 10.52 -6.38 -20.27
N ILE A 206 10.92 -6.96 -21.41
CA ILE A 206 10.70 -6.43 -22.79
C ILE A 206 9.26 -6.74 -23.28
N ILE A 207 8.45 -7.45 -22.48
CA ILE A 207 7.09 -7.87 -22.83
C ILE A 207 6.10 -6.88 -22.24
N THR A 208 5.20 -6.36 -23.09
CA THR A 208 4.07 -5.48 -22.70
C THR A 208 3.18 -6.22 -21.71
N SER A 209 3.36 -5.97 -20.41
CA SER A 209 2.45 -6.46 -19.38
C SER A 209 1.08 -5.81 -19.57
N ALA A 210 0.00 -6.54 -19.25
CA ALA A 210 -1.35 -5.99 -19.28
C ALA A 210 -1.40 -4.70 -18.44
N PRO A 211 -2.16 -3.67 -18.85
CA PRO A 211 -2.20 -2.41 -18.12
C PRO A 211 -2.65 -2.64 -16.67
N ARG A 212 -1.72 -2.45 -15.73
CA ARG A 212 -1.97 -2.54 -14.29
C ARG A 212 -2.67 -1.30 -13.76
N ASP A 213 -3.50 -1.45 -12.73
CA ASP A 213 -4.12 -0.31 -12.07
C ASP A 213 -3.07 0.53 -11.32
N ARG A 214 -2.74 1.72 -11.86
CA ARG A 214 -1.74 2.64 -11.31
C ARG A 214 -2.16 3.32 -10.00
N ARG A 215 -3.37 3.06 -9.51
CA ARG A 215 -3.81 3.48 -8.16
C ARG A 215 -3.16 2.63 -7.07
N TRP A 216 -2.59 1.48 -7.43
CA TRP A 216 -1.96 0.53 -6.54
C TRP A 216 -0.45 0.50 -6.74
N VAL A 217 0.27 0.39 -5.62
CA VAL A 217 1.72 0.23 -5.57
C VAL A 217 2.04 -1.21 -5.20
N LYS A 218 2.91 -1.86 -5.97
CA LYS A 218 3.47 -3.15 -5.61
C LYS A 218 4.52 -2.96 -4.51
N ILE A 219 4.32 -3.61 -3.36
CA ILE A 219 5.18 -3.51 -2.18
C ILE A 219 5.59 -4.91 -1.69
N ARG A 220 6.73 -5.00 -1.00
CA ARG A 220 6.98 -6.15 -0.12
C ARG A 220 5.94 -6.14 1.00
N ARG A 221 5.48 -7.31 1.47
CA ARG A 221 4.52 -7.35 2.60
C ARG A 221 5.05 -6.53 3.78
N PRO A 222 4.25 -5.60 4.32
CA PRO A 222 4.74 -4.63 5.28
C PRO A 222 5.07 -5.30 6.63
N VAL A 223 6.15 -4.86 7.26
CA VAL A 223 6.46 -5.19 8.65
C VAL A 223 6.56 -3.87 9.38
N VAL A 224 5.50 -3.52 10.11
CA VAL A 224 5.40 -2.25 10.79
C VAL A 224 5.60 -2.48 12.28
N THR A 225 6.65 -1.86 12.82
CA THR A 225 7.05 -2.00 14.22
C THR A 225 6.77 -0.71 14.97
N VAL A 226 6.16 -0.83 16.14
CA VAL A 226 5.91 0.27 17.08
C VAL A 226 6.45 -0.09 18.46
N GLY A 227 7.14 0.84 19.11
CA GLY A 227 7.77 0.65 20.42
C GLY A 227 7.00 1.34 21.56
N GLY A 228 7.76 1.85 22.53
CA GLY A 228 7.21 2.55 23.72
C GLY A 228 6.53 3.89 23.42
N GLU A 229 6.73 4.43 22.22
CA GLU A 229 6.12 5.65 21.70
C GLU A 229 4.72 5.45 21.12
N LEU A 230 4.22 4.21 21.06
CA LEU A 230 2.87 3.93 20.60
C LEU A 230 1.84 4.71 21.43
N THR A 231 1.00 5.48 20.74
CA THR A 231 -0.14 6.22 21.31
C THR A 231 -1.46 5.67 20.74
N LEU A 232 -2.57 5.82 21.47
CA LEU A 232 -3.88 5.34 20.99
C LEU A 232 -4.29 6.08 19.71
N ASP A 233 -3.94 7.36 19.62
CA ASP A 233 -4.24 8.22 18.47
C ASP A 233 -3.60 7.70 17.17
N MET A 234 -2.42 7.04 17.24
CA MET A 234 -1.77 6.44 16.07
C MET A 234 -2.58 5.28 15.46
N LEU A 235 -3.48 4.69 16.25
CA LEU A 235 -4.38 3.64 15.80
C LEU A 235 -5.74 4.19 15.34
N ASP A 236 -5.97 5.49 15.47
CA ASP A 236 -7.16 6.17 14.98
C ASP A 236 -6.91 6.87 13.65
N LEU A 237 -8.00 7.11 12.92
CA LEU A 237 -7.97 7.94 11.73
C LEU A 237 -7.56 9.36 12.11
N THR A 238 -6.40 9.82 11.62
CA THR A 238 -5.90 11.16 11.90
C THR A 238 -6.15 12.08 10.71
N PHE A 239 -6.84 13.20 10.94
CA PHE A 239 -7.04 14.24 9.93
C PHE A 239 -5.91 15.28 10.01
N ASN A 240 -5.26 15.56 8.88
CA ASN A 240 -4.25 16.61 8.80
C ASN A 240 -4.93 17.95 8.45
N PRO A 241 -4.99 18.95 9.35
CA PRO A 241 -5.70 20.20 9.09
C PRO A 241 -5.02 21.08 8.01
N THR A 242 -3.72 20.89 7.78
CA THR A 242 -2.98 21.60 6.75
C THR A 242 -3.24 20.98 5.38
N ALA A 243 -3.08 19.66 5.27
CA ALA A 243 -3.24 18.94 4.00
C ALA A 243 -4.72 18.66 3.65
N LYS A 244 -5.59 18.70 4.65
CA LYS A 244 -7.06 18.53 4.56
C LYS A 244 -7.47 17.18 3.96
N PHE A 245 -6.74 16.14 4.35
CA PHE A 245 -7.08 14.73 4.12
C PHE A 245 -6.63 13.89 5.32
N CYS A 246 -7.11 12.66 5.39
CA CYS A 246 -6.77 11.74 6.48
C CYS A 246 -5.56 10.87 6.12
N GLU A 247 -4.86 10.40 7.14
CA GLU A 247 -3.84 9.36 6.99
C GLU A 247 -4.34 8.05 7.60
N ALA A 248 -4.08 6.94 6.91
CA ALA A 248 -4.42 5.62 7.42
C ALA A 248 -3.67 5.35 8.75
N PRO A 249 -4.37 4.79 9.76
CA PRO A 249 -3.74 4.45 11.02
C PRO A 249 -2.70 3.33 10.84
N ILE A 250 -1.75 3.23 11.78
CA ILE A 250 -0.53 2.44 11.61
C ILE A 250 -0.80 0.93 11.43
N GLN A 251 -1.82 0.39 12.10
CA GLN A 251 -2.26 -1.00 11.95
C GLN A 251 -2.89 -1.27 10.58
N LEU A 252 -3.54 -0.27 9.98
CA LEU A 252 -4.09 -0.41 8.64
C LEU A 252 -2.98 -0.40 7.59
N LYS A 253 -1.94 0.44 7.77
CA LYS A 253 -0.71 0.41 6.96
C LYS A 253 0.00 -0.95 7.04
N ALA A 254 -0.06 -1.64 8.18
CA ALA A 254 0.49 -2.98 8.34
C ALA A 254 -0.36 -4.12 7.73
N ASN A 255 -1.56 -3.83 7.19
CA ASN A 255 -2.50 -4.85 6.74
C ASN A 255 -1.93 -5.74 5.63
N GLY A 256 -2.20 -7.04 5.70
CA GLY A 256 -1.60 -8.04 4.81
C GLY A 256 -0.16 -8.44 5.18
N GLY A 257 0.47 -7.76 6.14
CA GLY A 257 1.81 -8.08 6.63
C GLY A 257 1.83 -8.41 8.13
N VAL A 258 2.80 -7.85 8.85
CA VAL A 258 2.97 -7.99 10.30
C VAL A 258 2.91 -6.63 10.97
N PHE A 259 2.09 -6.54 12.02
CA PHE A 259 2.07 -5.42 12.96
C PHE A 259 2.73 -5.87 14.27
N LEU A 260 3.90 -5.32 14.57
CA LEU A 260 4.70 -5.67 15.74
C LEU A 260 4.62 -4.56 16.79
N VAL A 261 4.12 -4.88 17.97
CA VAL A 261 4.21 -4.01 19.15
C VAL A 261 5.35 -4.50 20.03
N ASP A 262 6.48 -3.80 20.00
CA ASP A 262 7.64 -4.10 20.83
C ASP A 262 7.52 -3.49 22.23
N ASP A 263 8.21 -4.07 23.20
CA ASP A 263 8.19 -3.68 24.62
C ASP A 263 6.76 -3.60 25.22
N PHE A 264 5.88 -4.50 24.78
CA PHE A 264 4.50 -4.59 25.26
C PHE A 264 4.40 -4.60 26.80
N GLY A 265 3.68 -3.64 27.37
CA GLY A 265 3.62 -3.39 28.82
C GLY A 265 4.51 -2.24 29.32
N ARG A 266 5.35 -1.65 28.47
CA ARG A 266 6.15 -0.44 28.76
C ARG A 266 5.70 0.79 27.97
N GLN A 267 4.64 0.67 27.18
CA GLN A 267 4.03 1.80 26.49
C GLN A 267 3.41 2.77 27.49
N ARG A 268 3.18 4.00 27.02
CA ARG A 268 2.41 5.01 27.77
C ARG A 268 0.95 4.60 28.01
N ILE A 269 0.43 3.72 27.17
CA ILE A 269 -0.95 3.21 27.22
C ILE A 269 -0.98 1.92 28.04
N ARG A 270 -2.09 1.69 28.77
CA ARG A 270 -2.31 0.41 29.44
C ARG A 270 -2.51 -0.72 28.43
N PRO A 271 -1.88 -1.90 28.61
CA PRO A 271 -2.09 -3.05 27.74
C PRO A 271 -3.56 -3.43 27.50
N GLU A 272 -4.40 -3.31 28.52
CA GLU A 272 -5.83 -3.61 28.45
C GLU A 272 -6.57 -2.71 27.45
N GLU A 273 -6.20 -1.43 27.38
CA GLU A 273 -6.81 -0.46 26.46
C GLU A 273 -6.43 -0.77 25.01
N LEU A 274 -5.23 -1.29 24.78
CA LEU A 274 -4.76 -1.70 23.46
C LEU A 274 -5.44 -3.01 23.00
N LEU A 275 -5.66 -3.96 23.90
CA LEU A 275 -6.21 -5.28 23.57
C LEU A 275 -7.74 -5.31 23.45
N ASN A 276 -8.46 -4.51 24.24
CA ASN A 276 -9.92 -4.49 24.24
C ASN A 276 -10.54 -3.53 23.21
N ARG A 277 -9.74 -3.06 22.25
CA ARG A 277 -10.17 -2.03 21.31
C ARG A 277 -11.02 -2.58 20.15
N TRP A 278 -11.12 -3.90 20.00
CA TRP A 278 -11.78 -4.57 18.87
C TRP A 278 -12.45 -5.88 19.29
#